data_AF-A0A960F1L4-F1
#
_entry.id   AF-A0A960F1L4-F1
#
_cell.length_a   1.000
_cell.length_b   1.000
_cell.length_c   1.000
_cell.angle_alpha   90.00
_cell.angle_beta   90.00
_cell.angle_gamma   90.00
#
_symmetry.space_group_name_H-M   'P 1'
#
loop_
_entity.id
_entity.type
_entity.pdbx_description
1 polymer ?
#
loop_
_entity_poly.entity_id
_entity_poly.type
_entity_poly.pdbx_seq_one_letter_code
_entity_poly.pdbx_strand_id
1 'polypeptide(L)'
;MAENTDETTTQALGLFNQFLARQADREKADKAIAKAERQKNEAAGVVRKLQDDPKATAEAKAEAEAAYRAAVDAYNALKTGSAPAEEAEAPSEEGAEAPAEDGAEAPAEEAEAEPEASAEEADA
;
A
#
# COMPACT_ATOMS: atom_id res chain seq x y z
N MET A 1 -24.14 -39.17 -3.63
CA MET A 1 -22.84 -38.54 -3.98
C MET A 1 -22.88 -37.00 -3.94
N ALA A 2 -23.89 -36.36 -3.31
CA ALA A 2 -23.99 -34.90 -3.27
C ALA A 2 -23.26 -34.25 -2.07
N GLU A 3 -23.30 -34.87 -0.87
CA GLU A 3 -22.71 -34.31 0.37
C GLU A 3 -21.21 -34.02 0.30
N ASN A 4 -20.42 -34.82 -0.43
CA ASN A 4 -18.98 -34.58 -0.56
C ASN A 4 -18.64 -33.28 -1.33
N THR A 5 -19.57 -32.75 -2.11
CA THR A 5 -19.32 -31.57 -2.97
C THR A 5 -19.48 -30.26 -2.20
N ASP A 6 -20.44 -30.19 -1.28
CA ASP A 6 -20.68 -29.01 -0.44
C ASP A 6 -19.58 -28.83 0.62
N GLU A 7 -19.12 -29.94 1.23
CA GLU A 7 -18.01 -29.92 2.18
C GLU A 7 -16.68 -29.53 1.53
N THR A 8 -16.40 -30.07 0.33
CA THR A 8 -15.20 -29.72 -0.43
C THR A 8 -15.25 -28.28 -0.94
N THR A 9 -16.42 -27.77 -1.33
CA THR A 9 -16.61 -26.36 -1.70
C THR A 9 -16.37 -25.45 -0.50
N THR A 10 -16.90 -25.79 0.67
CA THR A 10 -16.70 -25.02 1.91
C THR A 10 -15.23 -24.98 2.32
N GLN A 11 -14.52 -26.11 2.22
CA GLN A 11 -13.08 -26.16 2.47
C GLN A 11 -12.29 -25.34 1.46
N ALA A 12 -12.65 -25.41 0.16
CA ALA A 12 -12.01 -24.64 -0.89
C ALA A 12 -12.16 -23.12 -0.66
N LEU A 13 -13.37 -22.67 -0.29
CA LEU A 13 -13.62 -21.27 0.06
C LEU A 13 -12.82 -20.83 1.30
N GLY A 14 -12.72 -21.69 2.32
CA GLY A 14 -11.90 -21.41 3.51
C GLY A 14 -10.41 -21.21 3.18
N LEU A 15 -9.84 -22.08 2.34
CA LEU A 15 -8.46 -21.96 1.88
C LEU A 15 -8.24 -20.73 1.00
N PHE A 16 -9.21 -20.41 0.14
CA PHE A 16 -9.16 -19.22 -0.70
C PHE A 16 -9.16 -17.93 0.13
N ASN A 17 -10.06 -17.83 1.12
CA ASN A 17 -10.10 -16.68 2.02
C ASN A 17 -8.80 -16.54 2.84
N GLN A 18 -8.23 -17.66 3.28
CA GLN A 18 -6.92 -17.65 3.95
C GLN A 18 -5.79 -17.18 3.01
N PHE A 19 -5.84 -17.58 1.74
CA PHE A 19 -4.89 -17.11 0.74
C PHE A 19 -5.01 -15.60 0.53
N LEU A 20 -6.23 -15.07 0.38
CA LEU A 20 -6.47 -13.63 0.23
C LEU A 20 -5.95 -12.84 1.42
N ALA A 21 -6.19 -13.31 2.65
CA ALA A 21 -5.66 -12.65 3.85
C ALA A 21 -4.12 -12.62 3.83
N ARG A 22 -3.48 -13.76 3.52
CA ARG A 22 -2.02 -13.83 3.41
C ARG A 22 -1.46 -12.95 2.28
N GLN A 23 -2.20 -12.80 1.18
CA GLN A 23 -1.81 -11.92 0.08
C GLN A 23 -1.88 -10.45 0.51
N ALA A 24 -2.97 -10.04 1.15
CA ALA A 24 -3.12 -8.68 1.68
C ALA A 24 -2.03 -8.34 2.71
N ASP A 25 -1.67 -9.28 3.60
CA ASP A 25 -0.60 -9.08 4.58
C ASP A 25 0.77 -8.93 3.91
N ARG A 26 1.04 -9.71 2.85
CA ARG A 26 2.28 -9.57 2.06
C ARG A 26 2.35 -8.22 1.37
N GLU A 27 1.28 -7.76 0.73
CA GLU A 27 1.25 -6.46 0.08
C GLU A 27 1.46 -5.31 1.07
N LYS A 28 0.88 -5.40 2.27
CA LYS A 28 1.13 -4.44 3.34
C LYS A 28 2.59 -4.43 3.78
N ALA A 29 3.18 -5.62 3.97
CA ALA A 29 4.59 -5.75 4.32
C ALA A 29 5.52 -5.17 3.23
N ASP A 30 5.25 -5.46 1.96
CA ASP A 30 6.01 -4.93 0.83
C ASP A 30 5.93 -3.40 0.75
N LYS A 31 4.73 -2.83 0.96
CA LYS A 31 4.53 -1.38 1.04
C LYS A 31 5.30 -0.76 2.21
N ALA A 32 5.30 -1.40 3.38
CA ALA A 32 6.05 -0.93 4.54
C ALA A 32 7.57 -0.94 4.29
N ILE A 33 8.09 -2.02 3.69
CA ILE A 33 9.51 -2.12 3.29
C ILE A 33 9.87 -1.01 2.29
N ALA A 34 9.03 -0.78 1.28
CA ALA A 34 9.26 0.28 0.30
C ALA A 34 9.24 1.68 0.93
N LYS A 35 8.35 1.94 1.90
CA LYS A 35 8.32 3.21 2.65
C LYS A 35 9.61 3.39 3.46
N ALA A 36 10.02 2.37 4.21
CA ALA A 36 11.25 2.41 5.00
C ALA A 36 12.50 2.58 4.13
N GLU A 37 12.53 1.98 2.94
CA GLU A 37 13.62 2.18 1.98
C GLU A 37 13.74 3.63 1.53
N ARG A 38 12.60 4.28 1.23
CA ARG A 38 12.56 5.70 0.88
C ARG A 38 13.07 6.57 2.02
N GLN A 39 12.58 6.36 3.24
CA GLN A 39 13.02 7.10 4.42
C GLN A 39 14.53 6.95 4.68
N LYS A 40 15.08 5.73 4.54
CA LYS A 40 16.51 5.48 4.61
C LYS A 40 17.28 6.29 3.55
N ASN A 41 16.81 6.30 2.31
CA ASN A 41 17.45 7.02 1.22
C ASN A 41 17.36 8.55 1.40
N GLU A 42 16.24 9.05 1.91
CA GLU A 42 16.05 10.45 2.25
C GLU A 42 17.01 10.89 3.37
N ALA A 43 17.09 10.11 4.45
CA ALA A 43 18.03 10.36 5.54
C ALA A 43 19.50 10.33 5.06
N ALA A 44 19.85 9.39 4.18
CA ALA A 44 21.17 9.37 3.53
C ALA A 44 21.44 10.65 2.72
N GLY A 45 20.41 11.15 2.02
CA GLY A 45 20.48 12.41 1.29
C GLY A 45 20.71 13.61 2.21
N VAL A 46 20.06 13.66 3.36
CA VAL A 46 20.26 14.72 4.37
C VAL A 46 21.68 14.67 4.94
N VAL A 47 22.18 13.48 5.28
CA VAL A 47 23.57 13.29 5.75
C VAL A 47 24.55 13.83 4.72
N ARG A 48 24.41 13.47 3.44
CA ARG A 48 25.29 13.98 2.38
C ARG A 48 25.22 15.50 2.25
N LYS A 49 24.01 16.07 2.22
CA LYS A 49 23.82 17.52 2.13
C LYS A 49 24.51 18.25 3.29
N LEU A 50 24.40 17.75 4.52
CA LEU A 50 25.05 18.36 5.68
C LEU A 50 26.57 18.12 5.70
N GLN A 51 27.04 16.98 5.20
CA GLN A 51 28.48 16.73 5.04
C GLN A 51 29.11 17.71 4.05
N ASP A 52 28.44 17.97 2.93
CA ASP A 52 28.87 18.91 1.89
C ASP A 52 28.64 20.39 2.24
N ASP A 53 27.80 20.69 3.24
CA ASP A 53 27.54 22.05 3.68
C ASP A 53 28.65 22.58 4.63
N PRO A 54 29.40 23.62 4.23
CA PRO A 54 30.43 24.21 5.06
C PRO A 54 29.89 24.98 6.28
N LYS A 55 28.58 25.26 6.33
CA LYS A 55 27.91 25.95 7.46
C LYS A 55 27.22 24.98 8.42
N ALA A 56 27.16 23.69 8.10
CA ALA A 56 26.53 22.71 8.96
C ALA A 56 27.34 22.50 10.25
N THR A 57 26.65 22.54 11.39
CA THR A 57 27.25 22.30 12.70
C THR A 57 27.58 20.82 12.90
N ALA A 58 28.53 20.53 13.79
CA ALA A 58 28.84 19.15 14.16
C ALA A 58 27.63 18.41 14.76
N GLU A 59 26.79 19.11 15.52
CA GLU A 59 25.55 18.57 16.08
C GLU A 59 24.55 18.20 14.99
N ALA A 60 24.33 19.07 13.99
CA ALA A 60 23.42 18.77 12.88
C ALA A 60 23.88 17.55 12.06
N LYS A 61 25.20 17.40 11.86
CA LYS A 61 25.78 16.22 11.19
C LYS A 61 25.55 14.95 12.02
N ALA A 62 25.77 15.00 13.33
CA ALA A 62 25.57 13.87 14.23
C ALA A 62 24.09 13.46 14.32
N GLU A 63 23.17 14.42 14.38
CA GLU A 63 21.73 14.15 14.41
C GLU A 63 21.25 13.49 13.10
N ALA A 64 21.70 14.00 11.95
CA ALA A 64 21.37 13.39 10.66
C ALA A 64 21.95 11.98 10.52
N GLU A 65 23.17 11.74 11.01
CA GLU A 65 23.77 10.40 11.04
C GLU A 65 23.01 9.44 11.96
N ALA A 66 22.55 9.90 13.13
CA ALA A 66 21.72 9.13 14.03
C ALA A 66 20.37 8.78 13.38
N ALA A 67 19.72 9.75 12.74
CA ALA A 67 18.47 9.54 12.01
C ALA A 67 18.64 8.56 10.84
N TYR A 68 19.75 8.63 10.11
CA TYR A 68 20.06 7.66 9.06
C TYR A 68 20.25 6.24 9.60
N ARG A 69 20.96 6.07 10.72
CA ARG A 69 21.11 4.75 11.36
C ARG A 69 19.76 4.18 11.80
N ALA A 70 18.94 4.97 12.47
CA ALA A 70 17.59 4.55 12.87
C ALA A 70 16.74 4.11 11.66
N ALA A 71 16.80 4.84 10.54
CA ALA A 71 16.09 4.47 9.32
C ALA A 71 16.63 3.18 8.67
N VAL A 72 17.94 2.93 8.74
CA VAL A 72 18.56 1.67 8.28
C VAL A 72 18.09 0.51 9.15
N ASP A 73 18.06 0.68 10.47
CA ASP A 73 17.66 -0.36 11.40
C ASP A 73 16.18 -0.72 11.24
N ALA A 74 15.30 0.28 11.09
CA ALA A 74 13.89 0.08 10.80
C ALA A 74 13.66 -0.67 9.47
N TYR A 75 14.39 -0.30 8.41
CA TYR A 75 14.33 -1.02 7.13
C TYR A 75 14.78 -2.49 7.27
N ASN A 76 15.86 -2.73 8.00
CA ASN A 76 16.38 -4.09 8.21
C ASN A 76 15.44 -4.94 9.07
N ALA A 77 14.81 -4.37 10.10
CA ALA A 77 13.80 -5.05 10.91
C ALA A 77 12.62 -5.53 10.05
N LEU A 78 12.07 -4.63 9.23
CA LEU A 78 10.97 -4.97 8.31
C LEU A 78 11.36 -6.04 7.29
N LYS A 79 12.59 -6.00 6.77
CA LYS A 79 13.07 -6.95 5.76
C LYS A 79 13.37 -8.33 6.32
N THR A 80 13.84 -8.40 7.56
CA THR A 80 14.19 -9.67 8.23
C THR A 80 13.00 -10.31 8.94
N GLY A 81 11.89 -9.58 9.09
CA GLY A 81 10.75 -10.00 9.90
C GLY A 81 11.06 -10.05 11.40
N SER A 82 12.22 -9.52 11.81
CA SER A 82 12.57 -9.37 13.21
C SER A 82 11.87 -8.12 13.71
N ALA A 83 11.06 -8.24 14.76
CA ALA A 83 10.49 -7.08 15.43
C ALA A 83 11.63 -6.07 15.70
N PRO A 84 11.43 -4.77 15.44
CA PRO A 84 12.47 -3.78 15.71
C PRO A 84 12.90 -3.94 17.16
N ALA A 85 14.21 -4.08 17.38
CA ALA A 85 14.75 -4.14 18.74
C ALA A 85 14.19 -2.94 19.51
N GLU A 86 13.59 -3.21 20.67
CA GLU A 86 13.00 -2.21 21.56
C GLU A 86 14.07 -1.20 21.98
N GLU A 87 14.32 -0.18 21.18
CA GLU A 87 15.13 1.01 21.50
C GLU A 87 15.03 2.04 20.36
N ALA A 88 13.81 2.33 19.90
CA ALA A 88 13.54 3.54 19.11
C ALA A 88 12.05 3.90 19.18
N GLU A 89 11.61 4.48 20.30
CA GLU A 89 10.46 5.38 20.27
C GLU A 89 10.86 6.63 19.47
N ALA A 90 10.43 6.70 18.21
CA ALA A 90 10.32 7.91 17.42
C ALA A 90 8.95 7.91 16.73
N PRO A 91 8.36 9.09 16.47
CA PRO A 91 6.97 9.39 16.80
C PRO A 91 5.98 8.63 15.92
N SER A 92 4.89 8.22 16.58
CA SER A 92 3.63 7.83 15.95
C SER A 92 3.15 8.94 15.03
N GLU A 93 3.34 8.79 13.71
CA GLU A 93 2.49 9.48 12.75
C GLU A 93 1.15 8.74 12.73
N GLU A 94 0.24 9.28 13.53
CA GLU A 94 -1.19 9.02 13.52
C GLU A 94 -1.79 9.51 12.19
N GLY A 95 -1.42 8.83 11.10
CA GLY A 95 -2.04 8.97 9.79
C GLY A 95 -3.25 8.05 9.73
N ALA A 96 -4.35 8.48 10.35
CA ALA A 96 -5.67 7.90 10.11
C ALA A 96 -6.07 8.17 8.65
N GLU A 97 -5.62 7.33 7.72
CA GLU A 97 -6.21 7.27 6.39
C GLU A 97 -7.56 6.55 6.52
N ALA A 98 -8.62 7.36 6.57
CA ALA A 98 -9.99 6.90 6.43
C ALA A 98 -10.13 6.04 5.16
N PRO A 99 -10.92 4.96 5.19
CA PRO A 99 -11.21 4.23 3.97
C PRO A 99 -11.95 5.18 3.01
N ALA A 100 -11.35 5.45 1.85
CA ALA A 100 -12.06 6.02 0.73
C ALA A 100 -13.11 4.97 0.30
N GLU A 101 -14.38 5.22 0.65
CA GLU A 101 -15.51 4.53 0.01
C GLU A 101 -15.56 4.97 -1.46
N ASP A 102 -14.96 4.16 -2.32
CA ASP A 102 -15.20 4.16 -3.75
C ASP A 102 -16.20 3.05 -4.06
N GLY A 103 -17.38 3.41 -4.59
CA GLY A 103 -18.33 2.43 -5.11
C GLY A 103 -19.80 2.70 -4.83
N ALA A 104 -20.34 3.78 -5.40
CA ALA A 104 -21.79 3.91 -5.61
C ALA A 104 -22.07 4.44 -7.02
N GLU A 105 -21.72 3.65 -8.04
CA GLU A 105 -22.34 3.81 -9.36
C GLU A 105 -23.74 3.20 -9.30
N ALA A 106 -24.75 4.06 -9.21
CA ALA A 106 -26.15 3.68 -9.44
C ALA A 106 -26.34 3.41 -10.94
N PRO A 107 -27.01 2.31 -11.35
CA PRO A 107 -27.37 2.13 -12.75
C PRO A 107 -28.45 3.16 -13.12
N ALA A 108 -28.11 4.05 -14.04
CA ALA A 108 -29.07 4.94 -14.67
C ALA A 108 -30.04 4.11 -15.54
N GLU A 109 -31.33 4.21 -15.24
CA GLU A 109 -32.41 3.64 -16.05
C GLU A 109 -32.30 4.13 -17.51
N GLU A 110 -32.13 3.20 -18.45
CA GLU A 110 -32.37 3.43 -19.87
C GLU A 110 -33.87 3.69 -20.08
N ALA A 111 -34.23 4.96 -20.18
CA ALA A 111 -35.52 5.38 -20.70
C ALA A 111 -35.56 5.12 -22.21
N GLU A 112 -36.40 4.17 -22.62
CA GLU A 112 -36.82 3.95 -24.01
C GLU A 112 -37.25 5.27 -24.65
N ALA A 113 -36.52 5.67 -25.69
CA ALA A 113 -36.97 6.69 -26.63
C ALA A 113 -36.94 6.06 -28.02
N GLU A 114 -38.10 5.61 -28.48
CA GLU A 114 -38.34 5.35 -29.90
C GLU A 114 -38.10 6.64 -30.71
N PRO A 115 -37.42 6.55 -31.85
CA PRO A 115 -37.66 7.51 -32.92
C PRO A 115 -38.33 6.79 -34.11
N GLU A 116 -39.63 7.05 -34.27
CA GLU A 116 -40.23 7.05 -35.60
C GLU A 116 -39.58 8.18 -36.42
N ALA A 117 -39.01 7.85 -37.59
CA ALA A 117 -39.24 8.53 -38.88
C ALA A 117 -38.06 8.38 -39.87
N SER A 118 -38.46 8.17 -41.13
CA SER A 118 -37.74 8.33 -42.42
C SER A 118 -37.46 6.98 -43.08
N ALA A 119 -38.31 6.52 -44.01
CA ALA A 119 -38.46 6.99 -45.39
C ALA A 119 -37.27 6.58 -46.29
N GLU A 120 -37.66 6.00 -47.45
CA GLU A 120 -36.86 5.82 -48.67
C GLU A 120 -36.12 4.48 -48.83
N GLU A 121 -36.83 3.45 -49.31
CA GLU A 121 -36.21 2.43 -50.16
C GLU A 121 -36.50 2.77 -51.63
N ALA A 122 -35.47 3.28 -52.29
CA ALA A 122 -35.32 3.26 -53.72
C ALA A 122 -34.16 2.31 -54.09
N ASP A 123 -34.48 1.34 -54.94
CA ASP A 123 -33.61 0.71 -55.95
C ASP A 123 -32.48 -0.23 -55.49
N ALA A 124 -32.71 -1.55 -55.66
CA ALA A 124 -31.82 -2.51 -56.34
C ALA A 124 -32.52 -3.86 -56.58
#